data_AF-F2S9L8-F1
#
_entry.id   AF-F2S9L8-F1
#
_cell.length_a   1.000
_cell.length_b   1.000
_cell.length_c   1.000
_cell.angle_alpha   90.00
_cell.angle_beta   90.00
_cell.angle_gamma   90.00
#
_symmetry.space_group_name_H-M   'P 1'
#
loop_
_entity.id
_entity.type
_entity.pdbx_description
1 polymer ?
#
loop_
_entity_poly.entity_id
_entity_poly.type
_entity_poly.pdbx_seq_one_letter_code
_entity_poly.pdbx_strand_id
1 'polypeptide(L)'
;MASSMHLSRIRKWLASSPPVEGAIYYLRELLIGALRQGPIPQHVAFVMDGNRRFARNQGIERVEGHNLGFEALAKILEVCYSSGIKVVTIYAFSIENFKRSKYEVDALMEMAKLKLLQLSEHGELLERYGASVRVLGRRDQIRPDVLEAVDRTVELTSGNGDAILNICFPYTSRDEITSAVRNTVMEYSTPLDRTQLPAVNSPRRPFSEKRIVENIREHTPSADPRASLSNGSNSPVTTSSANETASDSNSSLSSATTLHHVASGETNGSGTGKQRHHHQHHHERPQQRHATASPELYTSYPPNSDQLLFHSPETITTQTLSDHMLTAGCPPLDILIRTSGVERLSDFMLWQCHQDTQIVFLDTLWPAFSLWEFLPVIWDWQRRIRKTGPRRELEFDFPSAYNSDSERMHADSPWLTEDDDIKFKSL
;
A
#
# COMPACT_ATOMS: atom_id res chain seq x y z
N MET A 1 -14.00 49.41 -7.00
CA MET A 1 -14.43 47.99 -6.93
C MET A 1 -15.12 47.47 -8.21
N ALA A 2 -15.74 48.32 -9.05
CA ALA A 2 -16.39 47.87 -10.30
C ALA A 2 -15.42 47.37 -11.41
N SER A 3 -14.19 47.90 -11.47
CA SER A 3 -13.22 47.54 -12.52
C SER A 3 -12.64 46.12 -12.37
N SER A 4 -12.44 45.60 -11.14
CA SER A 4 -11.93 44.23 -10.96
C SER A 4 -12.99 43.15 -11.22
N MET A 5 -14.27 43.47 -11.06
CA MET A 5 -15.38 42.57 -11.39
C MET A 5 -15.59 42.43 -12.90
N HIS A 6 -15.35 43.49 -13.68
CA HIS A 6 -15.40 43.41 -15.14
C HIS A 6 -14.21 42.64 -15.71
N LEU A 7 -12.99 42.87 -15.20
CA LEU A 7 -11.82 42.09 -15.61
C LEU A 7 -11.95 40.60 -15.25
N SER A 8 -12.55 40.25 -14.11
CA SER A 8 -12.75 38.85 -13.74
C SER A 8 -13.81 38.17 -14.61
N ARG A 9 -14.87 38.88 -15.00
CA ARG A 9 -15.88 38.38 -15.96
C ARG A 9 -15.30 38.21 -17.37
N ILE A 10 -14.51 39.16 -17.84
CA ILE A 10 -13.83 39.08 -19.14
C ILE A 10 -12.79 37.96 -19.14
N ARG A 11 -12.03 37.80 -18.05
CA ARG A 11 -11.10 36.67 -17.89
C ARG A 11 -11.80 35.32 -17.87
N LYS A 12 -12.94 35.20 -17.16
CA LYS A 12 -13.75 33.97 -17.17
C LYS A 12 -14.32 33.69 -18.56
N TRP A 13 -14.80 34.72 -19.25
CA TRP A 13 -15.33 34.60 -20.61
C TRP A 13 -14.26 34.24 -21.65
N LEU A 14 -13.05 34.82 -21.56
CA LEU A 14 -11.90 34.43 -22.38
C LEU A 14 -11.42 33.01 -22.04
N ALA A 15 -11.39 32.65 -20.76
CA ALA A 15 -10.98 31.32 -20.31
C ALA A 15 -11.98 30.23 -20.76
N SER A 16 -13.26 30.56 -20.89
CA SER A 16 -14.32 29.70 -21.44
C SER A 16 -14.52 29.87 -22.95
N SER A 17 -13.54 30.43 -23.66
CA SER A 17 -13.62 30.50 -25.12
C SER A 17 -13.18 29.15 -25.72
N PRO A 18 -13.85 28.65 -26.77
CA PRO A 18 -13.48 27.38 -27.40
C PRO A 18 -11.99 27.19 -27.72
N PRO A 19 -11.24 28.21 -28.21
CA PRO A 19 -9.80 28.04 -28.47
C PRO A 19 -8.98 27.91 -27.17
N VAL A 20 -9.37 28.58 -26.09
CA VAL A 20 -8.66 28.46 -24.80
C VAL A 20 -8.98 27.12 -24.13
N GLU A 21 -10.22 26.67 -24.20
CA GLU A 21 -10.61 25.32 -23.75
C GLU A 21 -9.84 24.24 -24.52
N GLY A 22 -9.75 24.38 -25.85
CA GLY A 22 -8.94 23.51 -26.69
C GLY A 22 -7.46 23.53 -26.29
N ALA A 23 -6.87 24.71 -26.06
CA ALA A 23 -5.48 24.84 -25.62
C ALA A 23 -5.24 24.18 -24.25
N ILE A 24 -6.15 24.35 -23.28
CA ILE A 24 -6.08 23.70 -21.97
C ILE A 24 -6.16 22.18 -22.12
N TYR A 25 -7.06 21.69 -22.98
CA TYR A 25 -7.16 20.27 -23.29
C TYR A 25 -5.86 19.71 -23.89
N TYR A 26 -5.29 20.36 -24.92
CA TYR A 26 -4.01 19.92 -25.50
C TYR A 26 -2.86 19.96 -24.49
N LEU A 27 -2.83 20.98 -23.61
CA LEU A 27 -1.84 21.05 -22.53
C LEU A 27 -2.03 19.91 -21.53
N ARG A 28 -3.27 19.59 -21.16
CA ARG A 28 -3.60 18.45 -20.29
C ARG A 28 -3.09 17.14 -20.89
N GLU A 29 -3.41 16.86 -22.15
CA GLU A 29 -2.97 15.65 -22.84
C GLU A 29 -1.45 15.58 -22.97
N LEU A 30 -0.80 16.71 -23.26
CA LEU A 30 0.67 16.80 -23.29
C LEU A 30 1.28 16.45 -21.94
N LEU A 31 0.72 16.97 -20.83
CA LEU A 31 1.21 16.70 -19.48
C LEU A 31 0.99 15.23 -19.07
N ILE A 32 -0.17 14.65 -19.39
CA ILE A 32 -0.45 13.22 -19.19
C ILE A 32 0.53 12.36 -20.01
N GLY A 33 0.76 12.72 -21.29
CA GLY A 33 1.72 12.06 -22.14
C GLY A 33 3.16 12.16 -21.62
N ALA A 34 3.53 13.30 -21.04
CA ALA A 34 4.84 13.52 -20.42
C ALA A 34 5.02 12.66 -19.16
N LEU A 35 3.98 12.53 -18.31
CA LEU A 35 4.01 11.63 -17.15
C LEU A 35 4.36 10.20 -17.57
N ARG A 36 3.72 9.71 -18.63
CA ARG A 36 3.91 8.34 -19.16
C ARG A 36 5.33 8.02 -19.65
N GLN A 37 6.18 9.03 -19.85
CA GLN A 37 7.59 8.81 -20.19
C GLN A 37 8.45 8.37 -18.99
N GLY A 38 7.92 8.50 -17.77
CA GLY A 38 8.52 7.98 -16.54
C GLY A 38 7.86 6.68 -16.07
N PRO A 39 8.35 6.09 -14.96
CA PRO A 39 7.59 5.05 -14.28
C PRO A 39 6.23 5.59 -13.85
N ILE A 40 5.18 4.78 -13.86
CA ILE A 40 3.83 5.16 -13.46
C ILE A 40 3.40 4.32 -12.25
N PRO A 41 2.86 4.93 -11.19
CA PRO A 41 2.35 4.16 -10.05
C PRO A 41 1.20 3.26 -10.54
N GLN A 42 1.24 2.00 -10.14
CA GLN A 42 0.21 1.02 -10.48
C GLN A 42 -1.02 1.18 -9.58
N HIS A 43 -0.85 1.63 -8.33
CA HIS A 43 -1.93 1.78 -7.37
C HIS A 43 -1.86 3.10 -6.60
N VAL A 44 -2.90 3.93 -6.72
CA VAL A 44 -3.04 5.18 -5.96
C VAL A 44 -4.30 5.18 -5.11
N ALA A 45 -4.17 5.58 -3.84
CA ALA A 45 -5.29 5.71 -2.92
C ALA A 45 -5.56 7.17 -2.53
N PHE A 46 -6.84 7.54 -2.38
CA PHE A 46 -7.28 8.89 -2.05
C PHE A 46 -8.17 8.91 -0.80
N VAL A 47 -7.78 9.72 0.17
CA VAL A 47 -8.65 10.20 1.26
C VAL A 47 -9.21 11.55 0.86
N MET A 48 -10.45 11.53 0.35
CA MET A 48 -11.15 12.67 -0.26
C MET A 48 -11.76 13.62 0.78
N ASP A 49 -10.92 14.21 1.63
CA ASP A 49 -11.34 15.08 2.73
C ASP A 49 -11.51 16.56 2.29
N GLY A 50 -12.34 17.31 3.01
CA GLY A 50 -12.53 18.74 2.80
C GLY A 50 -13.85 19.17 2.16
N ASN A 51 -14.72 18.25 1.72
CA ASN A 51 -16.00 18.58 1.05
C ASN A 51 -16.88 19.57 1.84
N ARG A 52 -17.12 19.29 3.13
CA ARG A 52 -17.92 20.17 4.00
C ARG A 52 -17.25 21.53 4.25
N ARG A 53 -15.92 21.57 4.36
CA ARG A 53 -15.16 22.81 4.53
C ARG A 53 -15.22 23.67 3.28
N PHE A 54 -15.11 23.03 2.11
CA PHE A 54 -15.24 23.70 0.82
C PHE A 54 -16.62 24.33 0.67
N ALA A 55 -17.68 23.58 0.97
CA ALA A 55 -19.05 24.10 0.93
C ALA A 55 -19.23 25.35 1.80
N ARG A 56 -18.76 25.30 3.05
CA ARG A 56 -18.82 26.43 3.97
C ARG A 56 -18.03 27.64 3.46
N ASN A 57 -16.84 27.42 2.90
CA ASN A 57 -15.99 28.51 2.38
C ASN A 57 -16.61 29.19 1.15
N GLN A 58 -17.38 28.45 0.35
CA GLN A 58 -18.08 28.98 -0.83
C GLN A 58 -19.51 29.47 -0.53
N GLY A 59 -20.01 29.29 0.71
CA GLY A 59 -21.37 29.66 1.08
C GLY A 59 -22.46 28.81 0.42
N ILE A 60 -22.13 27.57 0.03
CA ILE A 60 -23.06 26.62 -0.59
C ILE A 60 -23.48 25.53 0.40
N GLU A 61 -24.53 24.79 0.06
CA GLU A 61 -25.00 23.69 0.88
C GLU A 61 -23.98 22.54 0.96
N ARG A 62 -24.03 21.77 2.07
CA ARG A 62 -23.08 20.66 2.29
C ARG A 62 -23.19 19.58 1.21
N VAL A 63 -24.43 19.26 0.82
CA VAL A 63 -24.72 18.28 -0.24
C VAL A 63 -24.05 18.69 -1.54
N GLU A 64 -24.09 19.99 -1.87
CA GLU A 64 -23.45 20.51 -3.08
C GLU A 64 -21.92 20.41 -3.03
N GLY A 65 -21.31 20.64 -1.87
CA GLY A 65 -19.87 20.37 -1.68
C GLY A 65 -19.49 18.92 -1.95
N HIS A 66 -20.37 17.95 -1.66
CA HIS A 66 -20.16 16.55 -1.99
C HIS A 66 -20.39 16.24 -3.48
N ASN A 67 -21.35 16.91 -4.14
CA ASN A 67 -21.52 16.80 -5.59
C ASN A 67 -20.28 17.27 -6.34
N LEU A 68 -19.73 18.43 -5.98
CA LEU A 68 -18.48 18.93 -6.53
C LEU A 68 -17.29 18.00 -6.22
N GLY A 69 -17.31 17.37 -5.03
CA GLY A 69 -16.34 16.32 -4.70
C GLY A 69 -16.42 15.10 -5.62
N PHE A 70 -17.63 14.69 -6.02
CA PHE A 70 -17.80 13.60 -6.99
C PHE A 70 -17.32 13.99 -8.40
N GLU A 71 -17.55 15.24 -8.83
CA GLU A 71 -17.00 15.74 -10.09
C GLU A 71 -15.46 15.77 -10.09
N ALA A 72 -14.86 16.17 -8.97
CA ALA A 72 -13.41 16.12 -8.80
C ALA A 72 -12.89 14.68 -8.89
N LEU A 73 -13.59 13.70 -8.29
CA LEU A 73 -13.28 12.29 -8.43
C LEU A 73 -13.29 11.84 -9.89
N ALA A 74 -14.35 12.13 -10.65
CA ALA A 74 -14.44 11.73 -12.05
C ALA A 74 -13.27 12.29 -12.89
N LYS A 75 -12.91 13.56 -12.70
CA LYS A 75 -11.78 14.22 -13.38
C LYS A 75 -10.45 13.57 -13.03
N ILE A 76 -10.23 13.23 -11.75
CA ILE A 76 -8.99 12.59 -11.31
C ILE A 76 -8.89 11.14 -11.78
N LEU A 77 -9.99 10.39 -11.77
CA LEU A 77 -10.03 9.04 -12.34
C LEU A 77 -9.65 9.04 -13.83
N GLU A 78 -10.18 9.98 -14.60
CA GLU A 78 -9.80 10.17 -16.00
C GLU A 78 -8.30 10.41 -16.15
N VAL A 79 -7.70 11.27 -15.32
CA VAL A 79 -6.24 11.51 -15.31
C VAL A 79 -5.48 10.23 -14.94
N CYS A 80 -5.90 9.51 -13.89
CA CYS A 80 -5.23 8.30 -13.43
C CYS A 80 -5.19 7.24 -14.53
N TYR A 81 -6.35 6.90 -15.09
CA TYR A 81 -6.44 5.84 -16.10
C TYR A 81 -5.79 6.25 -17.43
N SER A 82 -5.93 7.52 -17.86
CA SER A 82 -5.24 8.01 -19.06
C SER A 82 -3.71 8.01 -18.91
N SER A 83 -3.22 8.15 -17.67
CA SER A 83 -1.79 8.06 -17.34
C SER A 83 -1.29 6.61 -17.24
N GLY A 84 -2.18 5.61 -17.24
CA GLY A 84 -1.85 4.19 -17.15
C GLY A 84 -1.83 3.61 -15.72
N ILE A 85 -2.39 4.33 -14.73
CA ILE A 85 -2.58 3.81 -13.37
C ILE A 85 -3.64 2.69 -13.42
N LYS A 86 -3.34 1.54 -12.82
CA LYS A 86 -4.19 0.35 -12.93
C LYS A 86 -5.25 0.26 -11.83
N VAL A 87 -4.92 0.69 -10.63
CA VAL A 87 -5.83 0.62 -9.48
C VAL A 87 -5.94 1.97 -8.80
N VAL A 88 -7.18 2.42 -8.60
CA VAL A 88 -7.49 3.59 -7.78
C VAL A 88 -8.35 3.14 -6.60
N THR A 89 -7.94 3.48 -5.39
CA THR A 89 -8.71 3.18 -4.17
C THR A 89 -9.17 4.47 -3.50
N ILE A 90 -10.46 4.61 -3.20
CA ILE A 90 -11.01 5.84 -2.59
C ILE A 90 -11.64 5.58 -1.24
N TYR A 91 -11.43 6.49 -0.29
CA TYR A 91 -12.08 6.43 1.01
C TYR A 91 -13.43 7.16 0.99
N ALA A 92 -14.52 6.43 0.79
CA ALA A 92 -15.86 7.02 0.66
C ALA A 92 -16.58 7.15 2.02
N PHE A 93 -16.57 6.10 2.84
CA PHE A 93 -17.25 6.12 4.14
C PHE A 93 -16.56 5.19 5.15
N SER A 94 -16.31 5.71 6.35
CA SER A 94 -15.68 4.96 7.44
C SER A 94 -16.71 4.27 8.33
N ILE A 95 -16.38 3.12 8.91
CA ILE A 95 -17.19 2.50 9.98
C ILE A 95 -17.37 3.49 11.15
N GLU A 96 -16.34 4.30 11.44
CA GLU A 96 -16.40 5.34 12.47
C GLU A 96 -17.45 6.43 12.17
N ASN A 97 -17.90 6.56 10.91
CA ASN A 97 -18.92 7.55 10.55
C ASN A 97 -20.33 7.14 10.99
N PHE A 98 -20.57 5.89 11.38
CA PHE A 98 -21.83 5.49 12.03
C PHE A 98 -22.04 6.13 13.41
N LYS A 99 -20.98 6.70 14.02
CA LYS A 99 -21.09 7.47 15.27
C LYS A 99 -21.74 8.84 15.08
N ARG A 100 -21.97 9.28 13.84
CA ARG A 100 -22.66 10.54 13.52
C ARG A 100 -24.17 10.38 13.73
N SER A 101 -24.91 11.48 13.61
CA SER A 101 -26.37 11.44 13.75
C SER A 101 -27.00 10.56 12.67
N LYS A 102 -28.10 9.87 13.00
CA LYS A 102 -28.84 9.03 12.04
C LYS A 102 -29.19 9.78 10.76
N TYR A 103 -29.62 11.04 10.88
CA TYR A 103 -29.92 11.90 9.74
C TYR A 103 -28.71 12.10 8.82
N GLU A 104 -27.51 12.34 9.37
CA GLU A 104 -26.30 12.50 8.58
C GLU A 104 -25.88 11.19 7.92
N VAL A 105 -25.97 10.06 8.63
CA VAL A 105 -25.68 8.74 8.08
C VAL A 105 -26.64 8.39 6.95
N ASP A 106 -27.95 8.57 7.14
CA ASP A 106 -28.97 8.30 6.13
C ASP A 106 -28.77 9.16 4.87
N ALA A 107 -28.38 10.44 5.03
CA ALA A 107 -28.06 11.32 3.91
C ALA A 107 -26.79 10.89 3.15
N LEU A 108 -25.76 10.42 3.85
CA LEU A 108 -24.53 9.89 3.22
C LEU A 108 -24.79 8.56 2.48
N MET A 109 -25.65 7.71 3.04
CA MET A 109 -26.09 6.46 2.39
C MET A 109 -26.89 6.73 1.12
N GLU A 110 -27.83 7.69 1.16
CA GLU A 110 -28.59 8.13 -0.01
C GLU A 110 -27.66 8.69 -1.09
N MET A 111 -26.70 9.53 -0.70
CA MET A 111 -25.71 10.07 -1.60
C MET A 111 -24.84 8.97 -2.22
N ALA A 112 -24.40 7.99 -1.44
CA ALA A 112 -23.61 6.86 -1.94
C ALA A 112 -24.39 6.08 -3.01
N LYS A 113 -25.67 5.77 -2.76
CA LYS A 113 -26.56 5.14 -3.74
C LYS A 113 -26.64 5.93 -5.04
N LEU A 114 -26.96 7.23 -4.96
CA LEU A 114 -27.08 8.09 -6.15
C LEU A 114 -25.76 8.15 -6.93
N LYS A 115 -24.61 8.22 -6.26
CA LYS A 115 -23.30 8.30 -6.93
C LYS A 115 -22.83 6.97 -7.51
N LEU A 116 -23.14 5.83 -6.89
CA LEU A 116 -22.88 4.51 -7.46
C LEU A 116 -23.70 4.28 -8.74
N LEU A 117 -24.98 4.64 -8.71
CA LEU A 117 -25.84 4.61 -9.89
C LEU A 117 -25.33 5.59 -10.96
N GLN A 118 -24.92 6.80 -10.58
CA GLN A 118 -24.34 7.75 -11.52
C GLN A 118 -23.05 7.22 -12.19
N LEU A 119 -22.17 6.55 -11.43
CA LEU A 119 -20.95 5.92 -11.97
C LEU A 119 -21.25 4.79 -12.97
N SER A 120 -22.31 4.02 -12.74
CA SER A 120 -22.69 2.90 -13.60
C SER A 120 -23.54 3.31 -14.81
N GLU A 121 -24.44 4.29 -14.65
CA GLU A 121 -25.35 4.75 -15.71
C GLU A 121 -24.70 5.75 -16.67
N HIS A 122 -23.84 6.64 -16.18
CA HIS A 122 -23.03 7.53 -17.03
C HIS A 122 -21.73 6.82 -17.44
N GLY A 123 -21.85 5.53 -17.77
CA GLY A 123 -20.79 4.54 -17.92
C GLY A 123 -19.67 4.88 -18.90
N GLU A 124 -19.74 5.99 -19.63
CA GLU A 124 -18.65 6.44 -20.50
C GLU A 124 -17.30 6.45 -19.79
N LEU A 125 -17.20 6.86 -18.52
CA LEU A 125 -15.88 6.90 -17.87
C LEU A 125 -15.34 5.50 -17.62
N LEU A 126 -16.10 4.65 -16.93
CA LEU A 126 -15.63 3.33 -16.54
C LEU A 126 -15.48 2.40 -17.75
N GLU A 127 -16.40 2.50 -18.73
CA GLU A 127 -16.35 1.74 -19.98
C GLU A 127 -15.19 2.21 -20.88
N ARG A 128 -15.01 3.53 -21.07
CA ARG A 128 -13.92 4.09 -21.91
C ARG A 128 -12.53 3.64 -21.46
N TYR A 129 -12.34 3.47 -20.16
CA TYR A 129 -11.05 3.07 -19.58
C TYR A 129 -11.02 1.61 -19.12
N GLY A 130 -12.07 0.82 -19.39
CA GLY A 130 -12.14 -0.59 -19.00
C GLY A 130 -11.94 -0.79 -17.49
N ALA A 131 -12.52 0.09 -16.67
CA ALA A 131 -12.42 0.04 -15.21
C ALA A 131 -13.55 -0.78 -14.58
N SER A 132 -13.20 -1.80 -13.77
CA SER A 132 -14.14 -2.55 -12.93
C SER A 132 -14.29 -1.89 -11.55
N VAL A 133 -15.49 -1.90 -10.98
CA VAL A 133 -15.74 -1.35 -9.64
C VAL A 133 -15.76 -2.48 -8.61
N ARG A 134 -15.09 -2.26 -7.48
CA ARG A 134 -15.14 -3.12 -6.30
C ARG A 134 -15.52 -2.28 -5.09
N VAL A 135 -16.46 -2.75 -4.27
CA VAL A 135 -16.81 -2.07 -3.01
C VAL A 135 -16.20 -2.87 -1.85
N LEU A 136 -15.27 -2.24 -1.14
CA LEU A 136 -14.50 -2.86 -0.07
C LEU A 136 -15.03 -2.39 1.28
N GLY A 137 -15.53 -3.29 2.11
CA GLY A 137 -15.99 -2.94 3.45
C GLY A 137 -17.05 -3.87 4.03
N ARG A 138 -17.68 -3.42 5.12
CA ARG A 138 -18.72 -4.14 5.86
C ARG A 138 -20.07 -4.05 5.18
N ARG A 139 -20.32 -4.98 4.26
CA ARG A 139 -21.58 -5.09 3.50
C ARG A 139 -22.81 -5.27 4.39
N ASP A 140 -22.67 -5.92 5.55
CA ASP A 140 -23.71 -6.11 6.56
C ASP A 140 -24.20 -4.80 7.21
N GLN A 141 -23.41 -3.73 7.13
CA GLN A 141 -23.75 -2.41 7.67
C GLN A 141 -24.33 -1.47 6.60
N ILE A 142 -24.44 -1.91 5.35
CA ILE A 142 -24.98 -1.12 4.25
C ILE A 142 -26.50 -1.23 4.25
N ARG A 143 -27.19 -0.08 4.07
CA ARG A 143 -28.64 -0.05 3.94
C ARG A 143 -29.08 -0.89 2.73
N PRO A 144 -30.12 -1.74 2.81
CA PRO A 144 -30.41 -2.74 1.77
C PRO A 144 -30.56 -2.18 0.35
N ASP A 145 -31.17 -1.01 0.19
CA ASP A 145 -31.34 -0.35 -1.11
C ASP A 145 -30.04 0.26 -1.67
N VAL A 146 -29.08 0.57 -0.81
CA VAL A 146 -27.72 0.98 -1.20
C VAL A 146 -26.90 -0.25 -1.59
N LEU A 147 -27.09 -1.37 -0.89
CA LEU A 147 -26.44 -2.65 -1.23
C LEU A 147 -26.86 -3.15 -2.61
N GLU A 148 -28.14 -3.02 -2.96
CA GLU A 148 -28.64 -3.31 -4.31
C GLU A 148 -27.94 -2.46 -5.38
N ALA A 149 -27.74 -1.15 -5.12
CA ALA A 149 -27.01 -0.27 -6.02
C ALA A 149 -25.51 -0.64 -6.13
N VAL A 150 -24.90 -1.07 -5.02
CA VAL A 150 -23.54 -1.61 -5.01
C VAL A 150 -23.45 -2.83 -5.91
N ASP A 151 -24.33 -3.82 -5.72
CA ASP A 151 -24.28 -5.09 -6.43
C ASP A 151 -24.52 -4.90 -7.93
N ARG A 152 -25.50 -4.07 -8.29
CA ARG A 152 -25.73 -3.68 -9.67
C ARG A 152 -24.50 -3.02 -10.30
N THR A 153 -23.83 -2.12 -9.59
CA THR A 153 -22.63 -1.41 -10.10
C THR A 153 -21.45 -2.37 -10.32
N VAL A 154 -21.22 -3.27 -9.36
CA VAL A 154 -20.15 -4.28 -9.46
C VAL A 154 -20.44 -5.24 -10.61
N GLU A 155 -21.68 -5.69 -10.75
CA GLU A 155 -22.09 -6.59 -11.85
C GLU A 155 -21.92 -5.93 -13.22
N LEU A 156 -22.45 -4.72 -13.41
CA LEU A 156 -22.35 -3.98 -14.69
C LEU A 156 -20.91 -3.70 -15.12
N THR A 157 -19.99 -3.59 -14.18
CA THR A 157 -18.57 -3.28 -14.45
C THR A 157 -17.66 -4.51 -14.37
N SER A 158 -18.20 -5.70 -14.11
CA SER A 158 -17.42 -6.93 -13.93
C SER A 158 -16.75 -7.43 -15.21
N GLY A 159 -17.30 -7.08 -16.38
CA GLY A 159 -16.70 -7.42 -17.69
C GLY A 159 -15.44 -6.61 -18.02
N ASN A 160 -15.15 -5.55 -17.26
CA ASN A 160 -14.00 -4.70 -17.46
C ASN A 160 -12.75 -5.28 -16.78
N GLY A 161 -11.59 -5.23 -17.43
CA GLY A 161 -10.35 -5.83 -16.92
C GLY A 161 -9.10 -4.96 -16.96
N ASP A 162 -9.18 -3.76 -17.54
CA ASP A 162 -8.00 -2.92 -17.78
C ASP A 162 -7.58 -2.10 -16.56
N ALA A 163 -8.54 -1.74 -15.71
CA ALA A 163 -8.35 -0.99 -14.48
C ALA A 163 -9.36 -1.39 -13.38
N ILE A 164 -9.09 -0.96 -12.14
CA ILE A 164 -9.94 -1.23 -10.97
C ILE A 164 -10.17 0.07 -10.19
N LEU A 165 -11.43 0.35 -9.87
CA LEU A 165 -11.84 1.33 -8.87
C LEU A 165 -12.32 0.62 -7.59
N ASN A 166 -11.50 0.68 -6.55
CA ASN A 166 -11.87 0.21 -5.21
C ASN A 166 -12.54 1.35 -4.42
N ILE A 167 -13.78 1.14 -3.97
CA ILE A 167 -14.55 2.09 -3.17
C ILE A 167 -14.65 1.54 -1.74
N CYS A 168 -13.94 2.15 -0.79
CA CYS A 168 -13.97 1.74 0.60
C CYS A 168 -15.23 2.26 1.31
N PHE A 169 -16.21 1.37 1.57
CA PHE A 169 -17.55 1.73 2.05
C PHE A 169 -18.32 0.53 2.64
N PRO A 170 -18.77 0.59 3.91
CA PRO A 170 -18.14 1.21 5.08
C PRO A 170 -16.83 0.48 5.42
N TYR A 171 -15.75 1.21 5.65
CA TYR A 171 -14.42 0.61 5.77
C TYR A 171 -13.58 1.20 6.91
N THR A 172 -12.84 0.35 7.62
CA THR A 172 -11.64 0.72 8.39
C THR A 172 -10.59 -0.39 8.23
N SER A 173 -9.32 0.00 8.28
CA SER A 173 -8.21 -0.95 8.06
C SER A 173 -8.11 -1.97 9.19
N ARG A 174 -8.36 -1.58 10.44
CA ARG A 174 -8.40 -2.53 11.56
C ARG A 174 -9.50 -3.58 11.42
N ASP A 175 -10.68 -3.21 10.91
CA ASP A 175 -11.76 -4.18 10.66
C ASP A 175 -11.40 -5.10 9.48
N GLU A 176 -10.77 -4.57 8.42
CA GLU A 176 -10.23 -5.37 7.32
C GLU A 176 -9.21 -6.40 7.83
N ILE A 177 -8.20 -5.96 8.59
CA ILE A 177 -7.15 -6.85 9.16
C ILE A 177 -7.78 -7.92 10.04
N THR A 178 -8.74 -7.54 10.89
CA THR A 178 -9.45 -8.48 11.77
C THR A 178 -10.23 -9.51 10.94
N SER A 179 -10.84 -9.08 9.83
CA SER A 179 -11.58 -9.96 8.92
C SER A 179 -10.65 -10.88 8.15
N ALA A 180 -9.49 -10.41 7.70
CA ALA A 180 -8.48 -11.23 7.06
C ALA A 180 -7.97 -12.34 8.00
N VAL A 181 -7.62 -11.98 9.25
CA VAL A 181 -7.24 -12.97 10.28
C VAL A 181 -8.36 -13.98 10.53
N ARG A 182 -9.61 -13.53 10.65
CA ARG A 182 -10.76 -14.42 10.82
C ARG A 182 -10.93 -15.37 9.64
N ASN A 183 -10.76 -14.89 8.41
CA ASN A 183 -10.87 -15.70 7.20
C ASN A 183 -9.76 -16.74 7.14
N THR A 184 -8.52 -16.37 7.45
CA THR A 184 -7.40 -17.32 7.56
C THR A 184 -7.68 -18.39 8.62
N VAL A 185 -8.22 -18.02 9.78
CA VAL A 185 -8.58 -19.01 10.82
C VAL A 185 -9.69 -19.95 10.32
N MET A 186 -10.71 -19.44 9.62
CA MET A 186 -11.78 -20.26 9.06
C MET A 186 -11.25 -21.24 7.99
N GLU A 187 -10.38 -20.77 7.09
CA GLU A 187 -9.73 -21.62 6.09
C GLU A 187 -8.89 -22.72 6.76
N TYR A 188 -8.03 -22.35 7.71
CA TYR A 188 -7.15 -23.32 8.39
C TYR A 188 -7.89 -24.28 9.32
N SER A 189 -9.11 -23.91 9.75
CA SER A 189 -10.01 -24.77 10.52
C SER A 189 -10.94 -25.61 9.65
N THR A 190 -10.86 -25.49 8.32
CA THR A 190 -11.62 -26.31 7.37
C THR A 190 -10.83 -27.58 7.04
N PRO A 191 -11.43 -28.77 7.12
CA PRO A 191 -10.76 -30.02 6.75
C PRO A 191 -10.32 -30.03 5.29
N LEU A 192 -9.08 -30.43 5.05
CA LEU A 192 -8.50 -30.67 3.74
C LEU A 192 -9.21 -31.84 3.05
N ASP A 193 -9.54 -31.63 1.77
CA ASP A 193 -10.00 -32.71 0.90
C ASP A 193 -8.82 -33.62 0.52
N ARG A 194 -8.83 -34.85 1.04
CA ARG A 194 -7.78 -35.85 0.77
C ARG A 194 -7.62 -36.17 -0.71
N THR A 195 -8.65 -35.96 -1.53
CA THR A 195 -8.60 -36.24 -2.97
C THR A 195 -7.81 -35.20 -3.76
N GLN A 196 -7.57 -34.02 -3.18
CA GLN A 196 -6.86 -32.90 -3.80
C GLN A 196 -5.40 -32.80 -3.35
N LEU A 197 -4.98 -33.62 -2.38
CA LEU A 197 -3.61 -33.61 -1.87
C LEU A 197 -2.68 -34.37 -2.84
N PRO A 198 -1.52 -33.80 -3.21
CA PRO A 198 -0.51 -34.54 -3.97
C PRO A 198 -0.04 -35.76 -3.16
N ALA A 199 0.25 -36.89 -3.81
CA ALA A 199 0.74 -38.09 -3.14
C ALA A 199 2.13 -37.83 -2.53
N VAL A 200 2.21 -37.62 -1.21
CA VAL A 200 3.46 -37.27 -0.52
C VAL A 200 4.21 -38.53 -0.04
N ASN A 201 5.43 -38.73 -0.54
CA ASN A 201 6.40 -39.77 -0.15
C ASN A 201 7.45 -39.30 0.89
N SER A 202 7.17 -38.26 1.68
CA SER A 202 8.13 -37.68 2.65
C SER A 202 7.69 -37.83 4.12
N PRO A 203 8.63 -38.07 5.07
CA PRO A 203 8.32 -38.38 6.45
C PRO A 203 7.87 -37.15 7.27
N ARG A 204 6.66 -37.24 7.84
CA ARG A 204 6.02 -36.22 8.69
C ARG A 204 6.74 -36.05 10.04
N ARG A 205 6.95 -34.81 10.52
CA ARG A 205 7.42 -34.51 11.89
C ARG A 205 6.30 -33.87 12.74
N PRO A 206 6.15 -34.25 14.03
CA PRO A 206 5.05 -33.78 14.87
C PRO A 206 5.28 -32.37 15.46
N PHE A 207 4.16 -31.73 15.82
CA PHE A 207 4.06 -30.41 16.46
C PHE A 207 4.77 -30.36 17.84
N SER A 208 5.43 -29.24 18.16
CA SER A 208 6.12 -29.05 19.46
C SER A 208 5.97 -27.63 20.01
N GLU A 209 5.20 -27.49 21.09
CA GLU A 209 5.02 -26.24 21.84
C GLU A 209 6.34 -25.62 22.33
N LYS A 210 7.32 -26.46 22.68
CA LYS A 210 8.65 -26.01 23.12
C LYS A 210 9.35 -25.18 22.05
N ARG A 211 9.16 -25.52 20.79
CA ARG A 211 9.80 -24.85 19.65
C ARG A 211 9.16 -23.50 19.33
N ILE A 212 7.86 -23.36 19.57
CA ILE A 212 7.15 -22.06 19.48
C ILE A 212 7.76 -21.09 20.48
N VAL A 213 7.93 -21.52 21.72
CA VAL A 213 8.54 -20.70 22.78
C VAL A 213 9.98 -20.36 22.46
N GLU A 214 10.72 -21.30 21.88
CA GLU A 214 12.13 -21.12 21.48
C GLU A 214 12.28 -20.15 20.31
N ASN A 215 11.43 -20.25 19.28
CA ASN A 215 11.43 -19.37 18.12
C ASN A 215 11.00 -17.93 18.50
N ILE A 216 10.03 -17.79 19.41
CA ILE A 216 9.64 -16.47 19.98
C ILE A 216 10.80 -15.86 20.77
N ARG A 217 11.54 -16.66 21.55
CA ARG A 217 12.73 -16.21 22.31
C ARG A 217 13.89 -15.79 21.42
N GLU A 218 14.11 -16.47 20.30
CA GLU A 218 15.15 -16.11 19.33
C GLU A 218 14.85 -14.78 18.61
N HIS A 219 13.57 -14.45 18.41
CA HIS A 219 13.15 -13.24 17.70
C HIS A 219 12.78 -12.06 18.61
N THR A 220 12.87 -12.23 19.94
CA THR A 220 12.65 -11.15 20.91
C THR A 220 13.99 -10.78 21.56
N PRO A 221 14.60 -9.61 21.28
CA PRO A 221 15.82 -9.21 21.97
C PRO A 221 15.53 -9.03 23.46
N SER A 222 16.24 -9.81 24.28
CA SER A 222 16.11 -9.85 25.72
C SER A 222 16.39 -8.49 26.37
N ALA A 223 15.39 -7.88 27.01
CA ALA A 223 15.61 -6.89 28.06
C ALA A 223 16.13 -7.64 29.30
N ASP A 224 17.38 -7.38 29.65
CA ASP A 224 18.14 -8.06 30.70
C ASP A 224 17.62 -7.65 32.10
N PRO A 225 17.08 -8.57 32.95
CA PRO A 225 16.59 -8.23 34.28
C PRO A 225 17.72 -8.35 35.31
N ARG A 226 18.83 -7.63 35.10
CA ARG A 226 19.95 -7.54 36.04
C ARG A 226 20.59 -6.15 36.07
N ALA A 227 19.78 -5.14 36.38
CA ALA A 227 20.31 -3.82 36.75
C ALA A 227 19.33 -3.06 37.68
N SER A 228 19.24 -3.47 38.95
CA SER A 228 18.99 -2.57 40.09
C SER A 228 18.91 -3.36 41.40
N LEU A 229 20.06 -3.72 41.96
CA LEU A 229 20.20 -3.99 43.39
C LEU A 229 21.25 -3.02 43.93
N SER A 230 20.80 -1.92 44.52
CA SER A 230 21.54 -1.22 45.56
C SER A 230 20.65 -0.29 46.37
N ASN A 231 20.66 -0.54 47.68
CA ASN A 231 20.37 0.33 48.82
C ASN A 231 18.92 0.58 49.26
N GLY A 232 18.64 0.20 50.51
CA GLY A 232 17.58 0.79 51.32
C GLY A 232 16.94 -0.16 52.34
N SER A 233 17.59 -0.30 53.48
CA SER A 233 17.25 -1.13 54.65
C SER A 233 15.91 -0.86 55.36
N ASN A 234 15.41 -1.94 56.00
CA ASN A 234 14.72 -2.04 57.31
C ASN A 234 13.20 -1.85 57.46
N SER A 235 12.56 -3.01 57.65
CA SER A 235 11.74 -3.40 58.82
C SER A 235 10.21 -3.55 58.65
N PRO A 236 9.58 -4.54 59.34
CA PRO A 236 8.27 -5.09 58.99
C PRO A 236 7.17 -4.69 59.99
N VAL A 237 5.93 -4.50 59.54
CA VAL A 237 4.75 -4.52 60.42
C VAL A 237 3.53 -5.14 59.72
N THR A 238 2.82 -5.89 60.55
CA THR A 238 1.65 -6.77 60.42
C THR A 238 0.30 -6.11 60.08
N THR A 239 -0.54 -6.90 59.40
CA THR A 239 -2.02 -7.04 59.46
C THR A 239 -2.90 -5.92 60.07
N SER A 240 -3.92 -5.48 59.31
CA SER A 240 -5.31 -5.39 59.79
C SER A 240 -6.31 -5.06 58.67
N SER A 241 -7.51 -5.60 58.81
CA SER A 241 -8.68 -5.56 57.94
C SER A 241 -9.42 -4.21 57.84
N ALA A 242 -10.25 -4.13 56.80
CA ALA A 242 -11.62 -3.54 56.75
C ALA A 242 -11.87 -2.20 56.02
N ASN A 243 -12.88 -2.32 55.13
CA ASN A 243 -13.92 -1.39 54.67
C ASN A 243 -13.68 -0.25 53.64
N GLU A 244 -14.44 -0.42 52.54
CA GLU A 244 -15.38 0.51 51.89
C GLU A 244 -14.92 1.93 51.53
N THR A 245 -14.91 2.27 50.23
CA THR A 245 -15.95 3.07 49.54
C THR A 245 -15.46 3.54 48.16
N ALA A 246 -16.44 3.75 47.27
CA ALA A 246 -16.29 4.12 45.87
C ALA A 246 -15.71 5.52 45.62
N SER A 247 -15.01 5.70 44.50
CA SER A 247 -15.15 6.87 43.62
C SER A 247 -14.41 6.69 42.30
N ASP A 248 -15.00 7.30 41.27
CA ASP A 248 -14.66 7.30 39.85
C ASP A 248 -13.23 7.73 39.51
N SER A 249 -12.68 7.20 38.41
CA SER A 249 -11.92 8.04 37.45
C SER A 249 -11.88 7.43 36.05
N ASN A 250 -12.40 8.20 35.10
CA ASN A 250 -12.24 8.05 33.65
C ASN A 250 -10.79 7.77 33.23
N SER A 251 -10.60 6.86 32.28
CA SER A 251 -9.46 6.93 31.34
C SER A 251 -9.98 7.05 29.90
N SER A 252 -9.92 8.28 29.42
CA SER A 252 -10.13 8.69 28.04
C SER A 252 -8.94 8.22 27.18
N LEU A 253 -9.14 7.16 26.39
CA LEU A 253 -8.21 6.76 25.34
C LEU A 253 -8.34 7.72 24.14
N SER A 254 -7.62 8.83 24.20
CA SER A 254 -7.37 9.68 23.03
C SER A 254 -6.21 9.09 22.23
N SER A 255 -6.51 8.45 21.09
CA SER A 255 -5.50 7.95 20.15
C SER A 255 -5.41 8.90 18.96
N ALA A 256 -4.53 9.90 19.06
CA ALA A 256 -4.06 10.68 17.93
C ALA A 256 -2.59 10.28 17.68
N THR A 257 -2.32 9.64 16.55
CA THR A 257 -0.95 9.36 16.11
C THR A 257 -0.49 10.53 15.25
N THR A 258 0.15 11.51 15.89
CA THR A 258 0.83 12.63 15.21
C THR A 258 2.31 12.26 15.06
N LEU A 259 2.87 12.39 13.87
CA LEU A 259 4.30 12.21 13.63
C LEU A 259 5.08 13.43 14.15
N HIS A 260 6.11 13.22 14.98
CA HIS A 260 7.04 14.28 15.38
C HIS A 260 8.35 14.19 14.59
N HIS A 261 8.77 15.33 14.03
CA HIS A 261 10.02 15.52 13.30
C HIS A 261 11.18 15.74 14.29
N VAL A 262 12.22 14.91 14.26
CA VAL A 262 13.44 15.12 15.07
C VAL A 262 14.46 15.88 14.25
N ALA A 263 14.78 17.10 14.70
CA ALA A 263 15.87 17.92 14.19
C ALA A 263 17.21 17.49 14.80
N SER A 264 18.22 17.35 13.94
CA SER A 264 19.62 17.09 14.27
C SER A 264 20.29 18.29 14.93
N GLY A 265 20.82 18.11 16.14
CA GLY A 265 21.68 19.06 16.85
C GLY A 265 23.07 18.47 17.04
N GLU A 266 24.06 19.13 16.44
CA GLU A 266 25.49 18.89 16.60
C GLU A 266 25.95 19.25 18.02
N THR A 267 26.80 18.41 18.64
CA THR A 267 27.76 18.88 19.65
C THR A 267 29.09 18.14 19.55
N ASN A 268 30.16 18.95 19.57
CA ASN A 268 31.56 18.57 19.55
C ASN A 268 32.02 17.94 20.87
N GLY A 269 32.94 16.98 20.79
CA GLY A 269 33.71 16.47 21.93
C GLY A 269 35.03 15.85 21.49
N SER A 270 36.13 16.52 21.79
CA SER A 270 37.51 16.18 21.41
C SER A 270 38.20 15.20 22.37
N GLY A 271 38.99 14.28 21.82
CA GLY A 271 40.34 13.95 22.31
C GLY A 271 40.51 12.81 23.33
N THR A 272 41.13 11.71 22.91
CA THR A 272 42.54 11.37 23.24
C THR A 272 42.87 9.96 22.72
N GLY A 273 44.03 9.82 22.08
CA GLY A 273 44.48 8.58 21.46
C GLY A 273 45.19 7.64 22.42
N LYS A 274 45.21 6.34 22.06
CA LYS A 274 46.26 5.38 22.42
C LYS A 274 46.34 4.29 21.34
N GLN A 275 47.56 4.04 20.89
CA GLN A 275 47.95 3.11 19.82
C GLN A 275 48.08 1.67 20.31
N ARG A 276 47.87 0.75 19.34
CA ARG A 276 48.47 -0.59 19.13
C ARG A 276 48.10 -1.73 20.08
N HIS A 277 47.53 -2.81 19.52
CA HIS A 277 48.30 -4.03 19.22
C HIS A 277 47.56 -4.93 18.20
N HIS A 278 48.32 -5.40 17.21
CA HIS A 278 47.99 -6.45 16.25
C HIS A 278 47.92 -7.80 16.99
N HIS A 279 46.84 -8.55 16.83
CA HIS A 279 46.85 -10.01 17.00
C HIS A 279 45.96 -10.67 15.94
N GLN A 280 46.62 -11.53 15.19
CA GLN A 280 46.12 -12.31 14.08
C GLN A 280 45.72 -13.67 14.65
N HIS A 281 44.43 -14.02 14.57
CA HIS A 281 43.97 -15.38 14.85
C HIS A 281 43.06 -15.87 13.72
N HIS A 282 43.58 -16.87 13.02
CA HIS A 282 42.86 -17.77 12.15
C HIS A 282 41.74 -18.46 12.94
N HIS A 283 40.51 -18.40 12.45
CA HIS A 283 39.51 -19.43 12.70
C HIS A 283 38.71 -19.71 11.43
N GLU A 284 38.76 -20.98 11.03
CA GLU A 284 38.13 -21.57 9.85
C GLU A 284 36.59 -21.46 9.92
N ARG A 285 35.98 -21.08 8.79
CA ARG A 285 34.53 -21.15 8.57
C ARG A 285 34.12 -22.59 8.26
N PRO A 286 33.09 -23.15 8.92
CA PRO A 286 32.33 -24.25 8.34
C PRO A 286 31.30 -23.68 7.37
N GLN A 287 31.30 -24.23 6.15
CA GLN A 287 30.36 -23.95 5.07
C GLN A 287 28.92 -24.22 5.52
N GLN A 288 28.07 -23.18 5.58
CA GLN A 288 26.61 -23.36 5.66
C GLN A 288 26.09 -23.63 4.24
N ARG A 289 25.68 -24.87 3.99
CA ARG A 289 24.92 -25.27 2.80
C ARG A 289 23.53 -24.64 2.88
N HIS A 290 23.20 -23.75 1.93
CA HIS A 290 21.83 -23.35 1.67
C HIS A 290 21.07 -24.54 1.08
N ALA A 291 20.13 -25.09 1.85
CA ALA A 291 19.14 -26.03 1.34
C ALA A 291 17.86 -25.24 1.02
N THR A 292 17.55 -25.15 -0.26
CA THR A 292 16.27 -24.72 -0.82
C THR A 292 15.16 -25.62 -0.29
N ALA A 293 14.32 -25.11 0.61
CA ALA A 293 13.17 -25.85 1.12
C ALA A 293 11.93 -25.54 0.26
N SER A 294 11.45 -26.56 -0.46
CA SER A 294 10.11 -26.62 -1.05
C SER A 294 9.05 -26.56 0.07
N PRO A 295 7.84 -26.04 -0.19
CA PRO A 295 6.82 -25.90 0.84
C PRO A 295 6.25 -27.27 1.21
N GLU A 296 6.78 -27.89 2.26
CA GLU A 296 6.22 -29.12 2.82
C GLU A 296 4.88 -28.81 3.50
N LEU A 297 3.81 -29.47 3.05
CA LEU A 297 2.49 -29.42 3.65
C LEU A 297 2.54 -30.19 4.98
N TYR A 298 2.86 -29.50 6.08
CA TYR A 298 2.94 -30.13 7.40
C TYR A 298 1.54 -30.48 7.90
N THR A 299 1.14 -31.75 7.78
CA THR A 299 -0.01 -32.30 8.51
C THR A 299 0.49 -33.02 9.75
N SER A 300 0.13 -32.54 10.94
CA SER A 300 0.67 -32.96 12.24
C SER A 300 0.06 -34.23 12.86
N TYR A 301 -0.42 -35.21 12.09
CA TYR A 301 -1.12 -36.37 12.68
C TYR A 301 -0.79 -37.76 12.04
N PRO A 302 -0.78 -38.83 12.88
CA PRO A 302 -0.33 -40.18 12.50
C PRO A 302 -1.25 -40.90 11.49
N PRO A 303 -0.78 -41.97 10.81
CA PRO A 303 -1.37 -42.42 9.54
C PRO A 303 -2.66 -43.25 9.61
N ASN A 304 -3.25 -43.53 10.78
CA ASN A 304 -4.34 -44.50 10.92
C ASN A 304 -5.54 -43.96 11.70
N SER A 305 -6.23 -42.98 11.13
CA SER A 305 -7.56 -42.59 11.60
C SER A 305 -8.34 -41.91 10.48
N ASP A 306 -9.66 -42.07 10.49
CA ASP A 306 -10.63 -41.23 9.78
C ASP A 306 -10.59 -39.76 10.25
N GLN A 307 -9.46 -39.28 10.79
CA GLN A 307 -9.30 -37.92 11.26
C GLN A 307 -9.13 -36.97 10.09
N LEU A 308 -9.92 -35.91 10.18
CA LEU A 308 -9.87 -34.72 9.35
C LEU A 308 -8.43 -34.16 9.37
N LEU A 309 -7.90 -33.87 8.18
CA LEU A 309 -6.60 -33.22 8.03
C LEU A 309 -6.83 -31.70 7.96
N PHE A 310 -5.96 -30.91 8.56
CA PHE A 310 -6.05 -29.45 8.56
C PHE A 310 -4.72 -28.84 8.12
N HIS A 311 -4.75 -27.57 7.69
CA HIS A 311 -3.54 -26.79 7.46
C HIS A 311 -2.79 -26.56 8.80
N SER A 312 -1.45 -26.64 8.79
CA SER A 312 -0.66 -26.29 9.97
C SER A 312 -0.63 -24.76 10.16
N PRO A 313 -0.99 -24.23 11.34
CA PRO A 313 -0.90 -22.79 11.61
C PRO A 313 0.51 -22.19 11.43
N GLU A 314 1.56 -23.01 11.49
CA GLU A 314 2.95 -22.57 11.28
C GLU A 314 3.23 -22.13 9.83
N THR A 315 2.34 -22.47 8.88
CA THR A 315 2.48 -22.04 7.48
C THR A 315 1.85 -20.66 7.20
N ILE A 316 1.21 -20.03 8.19
CA ILE A 316 0.63 -18.69 8.02
C ILE A 316 1.75 -17.67 7.86
N THR A 317 1.72 -16.93 6.75
CA THR A 317 2.69 -15.87 6.44
C THR A 317 2.02 -14.50 6.31
N THR A 318 2.82 -13.45 6.16
CA THR A 318 2.32 -12.12 5.78
C THR A 318 1.60 -12.13 4.43
N GLN A 319 2.04 -12.98 3.50
CA GLN A 319 1.36 -13.16 2.22
C GLN A 319 -0.01 -13.80 2.42
N THR A 320 -0.11 -14.83 3.27
CA THR A 320 -1.40 -15.46 3.62
C THR A 320 -2.40 -14.42 4.11
N LEU A 321 -2.00 -13.50 4.99
CA LEU A 321 -2.88 -12.42 5.43
C LEU A 321 -3.21 -11.43 4.31
N SER A 322 -2.24 -11.10 3.46
CA SER A 322 -2.43 -10.19 2.33
C SER A 322 -3.43 -10.73 1.30
N ASP A 323 -3.41 -12.04 1.06
CA ASP A 323 -4.35 -12.73 0.17
C ASP A 323 -5.78 -12.77 0.74
N HIS A 324 -5.93 -12.58 2.06
CA HIS A 324 -7.21 -12.49 2.75
C HIS A 324 -7.69 -11.04 2.98
N MET A 325 -6.89 -10.03 2.64
CA MET A 325 -7.32 -8.62 2.67
C MET A 325 -8.35 -8.35 1.57
N LEU A 326 -9.16 -7.30 1.73
CA LEU A 326 -10.18 -6.92 0.73
C LEU A 326 -9.54 -6.45 -0.58
N THR A 327 -8.28 -6.01 -0.52
CA THR A 327 -7.48 -5.58 -1.69
C THR A 327 -6.72 -6.71 -2.36
N ALA A 328 -6.96 -7.98 -2.02
CA ALA A 328 -6.28 -9.12 -2.62
C ALA A 328 -6.36 -9.08 -4.16
N GLY A 329 -5.26 -9.46 -4.81
CA GLY A 329 -5.10 -9.38 -6.27
C GLY A 329 -4.86 -7.99 -6.84
N CYS A 330 -4.85 -6.92 -6.03
CA CYS A 330 -4.38 -5.60 -6.47
C CYS A 330 -2.85 -5.52 -6.36
N PRO A 331 -2.17 -4.71 -7.20
CA PRO A 331 -0.76 -4.38 -7.00
C PRO A 331 -0.55 -3.62 -5.68
N PRO A 332 0.68 -3.65 -5.13
CA PRO A 332 1.03 -2.88 -3.94
C PRO A 332 0.66 -1.40 -4.05
N LEU A 333 0.32 -0.77 -2.93
CA LEU A 333 -0.06 0.64 -2.91
C LEU A 333 1.18 1.53 -3.08
N ASP A 334 1.26 2.27 -4.19
CA ASP A 334 2.41 3.14 -4.47
C ASP A 334 2.28 4.51 -3.80
N ILE A 335 1.09 5.09 -3.83
CA ILE A 335 0.84 6.45 -3.32
C ILE A 335 -0.47 6.51 -2.55
N LEU A 336 -0.44 7.08 -1.34
CA LEU A 336 -1.63 7.43 -0.57
C LEU A 336 -1.71 8.95 -0.42
N ILE A 337 -2.75 9.55 -0.99
CA ILE A 337 -2.97 11.00 -0.98
C ILE A 337 -4.12 11.33 -0.05
N ARG A 338 -3.91 12.30 0.84
CA ARG A 338 -4.97 12.89 1.66
C ARG A 338 -5.03 14.39 1.45
N THR A 339 -6.21 14.89 1.12
CA THR A 339 -6.47 16.32 0.97
C THR A 339 -6.82 16.98 2.31
N SER A 340 -6.96 18.30 2.28
CA SER A 340 -7.50 19.20 3.30
C SER A 340 -6.60 19.56 4.50
N GLY A 341 -5.29 19.31 4.38
CA GLY A 341 -4.27 19.72 5.35
C GLY A 341 -4.29 18.92 6.65
N VAL A 342 -4.96 17.76 6.67
CA VAL A 342 -5.02 16.90 7.85
C VAL A 342 -3.98 15.79 7.73
N GLU A 343 -3.04 15.75 8.67
CA GLU A 343 -1.91 14.80 8.67
C GLU A 343 -2.19 13.55 9.52
N ARG A 344 -3.13 12.71 9.06
CA ARG A 344 -3.38 11.38 9.66
C ARG A 344 -3.94 10.42 8.62
N LEU A 345 -3.83 9.11 8.84
CA LEU A 345 -4.41 8.11 7.94
C LEU A 345 -5.90 7.85 8.21
N SER A 346 -6.39 8.11 9.43
CA SER A 346 -7.79 7.87 9.81
C SER A 346 -8.26 6.42 9.59
N ASP A 347 -7.41 5.45 9.95
CA ASP A 347 -7.70 4.01 9.84
C ASP A 347 -8.00 3.57 8.40
N PHE A 348 -7.23 4.10 7.44
CA PHE A 348 -7.36 3.82 6.02
C PHE A 348 -6.11 3.11 5.49
N MET A 349 -6.27 1.93 4.89
CA MET A 349 -5.24 1.19 4.15
C MET A 349 -3.92 0.97 4.93
N LEU A 350 -3.99 0.75 6.25
CA LEU A 350 -2.81 0.66 7.13
C LEU A 350 -1.90 -0.52 6.79
N TRP A 351 -2.49 -1.67 6.42
CA TRP A 351 -1.72 -2.83 5.97
C TRP A 351 -1.05 -2.55 4.63
N GLN A 352 -1.78 -1.93 3.70
CA GLN A 352 -1.32 -1.70 2.34
C GLN A 352 -0.26 -0.59 2.26
N CYS A 353 -0.29 0.39 3.17
CA CYS A 353 0.58 1.57 3.10
C CYS A 353 1.90 1.47 3.91
N HIS A 354 2.28 0.28 4.38
CA HIS A 354 3.29 0.15 5.45
C HIS A 354 4.77 0.20 4.99
N GLN A 355 5.09 -0.16 3.74
CA GLN A 355 6.47 -0.28 3.25
C GLN A 355 6.82 0.83 2.26
N ASP A 356 6.58 0.59 0.97
CA ASP A 356 7.09 1.41 -0.14
C ASP A 356 6.09 2.47 -0.62
N THR A 357 5.06 2.73 0.18
CA THR A 357 4.02 3.69 -0.15
C THR A 357 4.45 5.12 0.15
N GLN A 358 4.35 5.99 -0.84
CA GLN A 358 4.47 7.41 -0.65
C GLN A 358 3.18 7.99 -0.07
N ILE A 359 3.22 8.41 1.20
CA ILE A 359 2.11 9.11 1.85
C ILE A 359 2.25 10.62 1.61
N VAL A 360 1.21 11.26 1.09
CA VAL A 360 1.20 12.68 0.75
C VAL A 360 -0.01 13.37 1.37
N PHE A 361 0.25 14.40 2.16
CA PHE A 361 -0.77 15.30 2.71
C PHE A 361 -0.76 16.61 1.92
N LEU A 362 -1.93 17.04 1.45
CA LEU A 362 -2.11 18.27 0.67
C LEU A 362 -3.09 19.19 1.38
N ASP A 363 -2.78 20.49 1.45
CA ASP A 363 -3.66 21.50 2.05
C ASP A 363 -4.93 21.78 1.24
N THR A 364 -4.89 21.48 -0.07
CA THR A 364 -6.01 21.66 -0.98
C THR A 364 -7.24 20.88 -0.52
N LEU A 365 -8.44 21.47 -0.63
CA LEU A 365 -9.69 20.79 -0.31
C LEU A 365 -10.09 19.89 -1.48
N TRP A 366 -10.70 18.73 -1.22
CA TRP A 366 -11.01 17.75 -2.27
C TRP A 366 -11.74 18.31 -3.50
N PRO A 367 -12.81 19.13 -3.40
CA PRO A 367 -13.47 19.69 -4.59
C PRO A 367 -12.59 20.64 -5.42
N ALA A 368 -11.48 21.14 -4.86
CA ALA A 368 -10.52 21.98 -5.56
C ALA A 368 -9.29 21.20 -6.07
N PHE A 369 -9.17 19.91 -5.74
CA PHE A 369 -8.05 19.09 -6.17
C PHE A 369 -8.14 18.79 -7.67
N SER A 370 -7.07 19.10 -8.40
CA SER A 370 -7.01 19.00 -9.85
C SER A 370 -5.72 18.33 -10.32
N LEU A 371 -5.55 18.22 -11.64
CA LEU A 371 -4.31 17.75 -12.26
C LEU A 371 -3.09 18.54 -11.75
N TRP A 372 -3.22 19.83 -11.46
CA TRP A 372 -2.10 20.69 -11.06
C TRP A 372 -1.55 20.34 -9.67
N GLU A 373 -2.40 19.91 -8.75
CA GLU A 373 -1.98 19.42 -7.44
C GLU A 373 -1.48 17.96 -7.55
N PHE A 374 -2.01 17.19 -8.49
CA PHE A 374 -1.63 15.78 -8.67
C PHE A 374 -0.28 15.61 -9.37
N LEU A 375 0.04 16.46 -10.35
CA LEU A 375 1.29 16.40 -11.12
C LEU A 375 2.56 16.43 -10.25
N PRO A 376 2.73 17.36 -9.28
CA PRO A 376 3.87 17.37 -8.37
C PRO A 376 3.98 16.07 -7.56
N VAL A 377 2.86 15.45 -7.19
CA VAL A 377 2.84 14.21 -6.43
C VAL A 377 3.40 13.06 -7.24
N ILE A 378 2.90 12.88 -8.47
CA ILE A 378 3.40 11.84 -9.38
C ILE A 378 4.88 12.10 -9.72
N TRP A 379 5.26 13.35 -9.95
CA TRP A 379 6.65 13.67 -10.26
C TRP A 379 7.58 13.38 -9.07
N ASP A 380 7.21 13.75 -7.84
CA ASP A 380 8.03 13.43 -6.67
C ASP A 380 8.18 11.91 -6.49
N TRP A 381 7.11 11.15 -6.70
CA TRP A 381 7.15 9.68 -6.71
C TRP A 381 8.09 9.13 -7.78
N GLN A 382 7.97 9.61 -9.03
CA GLN A 382 8.85 9.21 -10.13
C GLN A 382 10.33 9.50 -9.83
N ARG A 383 10.63 10.64 -9.18
CA ARG A 383 11.99 10.99 -8.77
C ARG A 383 12.52 10.05 -7.69
N ARG A 384 11.70 9.65 -6.73
CA ARG A 384 12.08 8.71 -5.66
C ARG A 384 12.39 7.33 -6.23
N ILE A 385 11.49 6.77 -7.04
CA ILE A 385 11.68 5.46 -7.68
C ILE A 385 12.93 5.43 -8.56
N ARG A 386 13.26 6.53 -9.27
CA ARG A 386 14.50 6.61 -10.04
C ARG A 386 15.77 6.61 -9.18
N LYS A 387 15.71 7.09 -7.94
CA LYS A 387 16.84 7.10 -7.00
C LYS A 387 17.00 5.77 -6.27
N THR A 388 15.89 5.10 -5.95
CA THR A 388 15.88 3.81 -5.23
C THR A 388 15.96 2.60 -6.16
N GLY A 389 15.67 2.77 -7.46
CA GLY A 389 15.79 1.70 -8.44
C GLY A 389 17.22 1.15 -8.53
N PRO A 390 17.38 -0.14 -8.90
CA PRO A 390 18.69 -0.76 -8.99
C PRO A 390 19.58 0.07 -9.90
N ARG A 391 20.71 0.55 -9.36
CA ARG A 391 21.80 1.12 -10.15
C ARG A 391 22.16 0.02 -11.14
N ARG A 392 21.95 0.23 -12.44
CA ARG A 392 22.44 -0.71 -13.46
C ARG A 392 23.95 -0.78 -13.30
N GLU A 393 24.45 -1.74 -12.53
CA GLU A 393 25.79 -2.26 -12.76
C GLU A 393 25.73 -2.84 -14.16
N LEU A 394 26.42 -2.17 -15.07
CA LEU A 394 26.78 -2.75 -16.35
C LEU A 394 27.79 -3.86 -16.05
N GLU A 395 27.32 -4.99 -15.55
CA GLU A 395 28.04 -6.24 -15.69
C GLU A 395 27.99 -6.60 -17.18
N PHE A 396 29.02 -6.18 -17.90
CA PHE A 396 29.36 -6.76 -19.19
C PHE A 396 29.81 -8.20 -18.92
N ASP A 397 28.85 -9.12 -18.92
CA ASP A 397 29.13 -10.54 -19.07
C ASP A 397 29.73 -10.77 -20.46
N PHE A 398 31.06 -10.91 -20.51
CA PHE A 398 31.71 -11.50 -21.67
C PHE A 398 31.47 -13.01 -21.63
N PRO A 399 30.84 -13.62 -22.65
CA PRO A 399 30.69 -15.06 -22.71
C PRO A 399 32.07 -15.72 -22.90
N SER A 400 32.64 -16.24 -21.81
CA SER A 400 33.79 -17.14 -21.85
C SER A 400 33.33 -18.54 -22.24
N ALA A 401 33.10 -18.76 -23.54
CA ALA A 401 32.95 -20.11 -24.08
C ALA A 401 33.23 -20.14 -25.59
N TYR A 402 34.51 -20.14 -25.97
CA TYR A 402 34.97 -20.86 -27.16
C TYR A 402 35.94 -21.93 -26.67
N ASN A 403 35.37 -23.06 -26.24
CA ASN A 403 36.13 -24.31 -26.17
C ASN A 403 36.31 -24.79 -27.61
N SER A 404 37.56 -24.83 -28.03
CA SER A 404 38.01 -25.35 -29.31
C SER A 404 37.94 -26.88 -29.31
N ASP A 405 36.80 -27.43 -29.73
CA ASP A 405 36.75 -28.76 -30.33
C ASP A 405 36.48 -28.59 -31.82
N SER A 406 37.56 -28.55 -32.60
CA SER A 406 37.49 -28.74 -34.05
C SER A 406 38.43 -29.86 -34.44
N GLU A 407 37.81 -30.89 -34.97
CA GLU A 407 38.39 -32.14 -35.43
C GLU A 407 39.39 -31.91 -36.57
N ARG A 408 40.37 -32.82 -36.63
CA ARG A 408 41.26 -33.02 -37.76
C ARG A 408 40.45 -33.43 -39.00
N MET A 409 40.68 -32.80 -40.15
CA MET A 409 40.95 -33.48 -41.42
C MET A 409 41.30 -32.49 -42.56
N HIS A 410 42.51 -32.66 -43.10
CA HIS A 410 43.00 -32.44 -44.48
C HIS A 410 42.57 -31.19 -45.28
N ALA A 411 43.48 -30.26 -45.54
CA ALA A 411 44.44 -30.20 -46.68
C ALA A 411 43.86 -29.46 -47.90
N ASP A 412 44.30 -28.22 -48.12
CA ASP A 412 44.94 -27.77 -49.38
C ASP A 412 45.03 -26.23 -49.50
N SER A 413 46.28 -25.74 -49.48
CA SER A 413 46.84 -24.69 -50.34
C SER A 413 46.44 -23.19 -50.14
N PRO A 414 47.20 -22.24 -50.71
CA PRO A 414 47.99 -21.22 -49.98
C PRO A 414 47.54 -19.79 -50.40
N TRP A 415 48.38 -18.75 -50.20
CA TRP A 415 48.15 -17.31 -50.48
C TRP A 415 47.44 -16.58 -49.32
N LEU A 416 47.91 -15.49 -48.72
CA LEU A 416 49.01 -14.56 -48.96
C LEU A 416 49.44 -13.95 -47.61
N THR A 417 50.75 -13.80 -47.48
CA THR A 417 51.52 -12.97 -46.55
C THR A 417 51.31 -11.46 -46.78
N GLU A 418 51.77 -10.67 -45.81
CA GLU A 418 52.06 -9.22 -45.83
C GLU A 418 50.88 -8.31 -45.40
N ASP A 419 50.93 -7.76 -44.19
CA ASP A 419 51.63 -6.52 -43.80
C ASP A 419 51.05 -5.29 -44.50
N ASP A 420 50.28 -4.49 -43.74
CA ASP A 420 50.36 -3.03 -43.82
C ASP A 420 49.70 -2.39 -42.58
N ASP A 421 50.57 -1.90 -41.70
CA ASP A 421 50.32 -0.78 -40.81
C ASP A 421 49.84 0.43 -41.63
N ILE A 422 48.78 1.14 -41.21
CA ILE A 422 48.74 2.61 -41.23
C ILE A 422 47.68 3.12 -40.24
N LYS A 423 48.16 3.97 -39.33
CA LYS A 423 47.44 4.76 -38.35
C LYS A 423 46.75 6.00 -38.95
N PHE A 424 45.88 6.59 -38.12
CA PHE A 424 45.36 7.97 -38.12
C PHE A 424 44.24 8.28 -39.15
N LYS A 425 43.12 8.90 -38.79
CA LYS A 425 43.01 10.15 -38.01
C LYS A 425 41.58 10.36 -37.48
N SER A 426 41.54 11.03 -36.34
CA SER A 426 40.39 11.70 -35.74
C SER A 426 39.60 12.60 -36.69
N LEU A 427 38.27 12.59 -36.52
CA LEU A 427 37.44 13.79 -36.34
C LEU A 427 36.29 13.46 -35.38
#